data_AF-A0A1A0XEQ0-F1
#
_entry.id   AF-A0A1A0XEQ0-F1
#
_cell.length_a   1.000
_cell.length_b   1.000
_cell.length_c   1.000
_cell.angle_alpha   90.00
_cell.angle_beta   90.00
_cell.angle_gamma   90.00
#
_symmetry.space_group_name_H-M   'P 1'
#
loop_
_entity.id
_entity.type
_entity.pdbx_description
1 polymer ?
#
loop_
_entity_poly.entity_id
_entity_poly.type
_entity_poly.pdbx_seq_one_letter_code
_entity_poly.pdbx_strand_id
1 'polypeptide(L)'
;MRIVATDNNLDPDQWLAVTPPRAPELKTLQDVVGSSDPVLVDFAVGAAFPCQHPMDASNGVNQIPQWRILPELSVANSQSKTWMATVNGGLLTTAEALTTPSTMATYLKNDWYRDWGSLQRLSPLVPDAVPAAVSTGTSTRWGWSRPGAMQVVPEDDE
;
A
#
# COMPACT_ATOMS: atom_id res chain seq x y z
N MET A 1 -4.61 -29.66 21.42
CA MET A 1 -3.71 -28.50 21.65
C MET A 1 -4.33 -27.61 22.72
N ARG A 2 -3.54 -27.02 23.63
CA ARG A 2 -3.99 -25.98 24.57
C ARG A 2 -2.91 -24.91 24.73
N ILE A 3 -3.31 -23.68 25.03
CA ILE A 3 -2.40 -22.59 25.39
C ILE A 3 -2.24 -22.59 26.92
N VAL A 4 -1.01 -22.47 27.41
CA VAL A 4 -0.68 -22.23 28.81
C VAL A 4 0.24 -21.01 28.82
N ALA A 5 -0.19 -19.92 29.44
CA ALA A 5 0.57 -18.68 29.54
C ALA A 5 0.56 -18.20 30.99
N THR A 6 1.71 -17.75 31.47
CA THR A 6 1.90 -17.22 32.82
C THR A 6 2.73 -15.95 32.68
N ASP A 7 2.23 -14.85 33.22
CA ASP A 7 2.99 -13.62 33.38
C ASP A 7 3.27 -13.42 34.88
N ASN A 8 4.56 -13.47 35.24
CA ASN A 8 5.03 -13.28 36.61
C ASN A 8 5.71 -11.92 36.79
N ASN A 9 5.74 -11.08 35.74
CA ASN A 9 6.35 -9.78 35.81
C ASN A 9 5.40 -8.78 36.51
N LEU A 10 5.96 -7.84 37.26
CA LEU A 10 5.21 -6.79 37.95
C LEU A 10 5.31 -5.43 37.23
N ASP A 11 6.19 -5.34 36.22
CA ASP A 11 6.34 -4.15 35.40
C ASP A 11 5.08 -3.93 34.55
N PRO A 12 4.43 -2.75 34.63
CA PRO A 12 3.20 -2.47 33.89
C PRO A 12 3.35 -2.53 32.37
N ASP A 13 4.56 -2.39 31.83
CA ASP A 13 4.83 -2.48 30.39
C ASP A 13 5.04 -3.94 29.92
N GLN A 14 5.10 -4.89 30.86
CA GLN A 14 5.28 -6.31 30.57
C GLN A 14 3.94 -7.03 30.77
N TRP A 15 3.25 -7.28 29.68
CA TRP A 15 1.96 -7.97 29.68
C TRP A 15 1.84 -8.88 28.45
N LEU A 16 0.93 -9.85 28.50
CA LEU A 16 0.58 -10.69 27.35
C LEU A 16 -0.93 -10.82 27.18
N ALA A 17 -1.37 -10.83 25.93
CA ALA A 17 -2.73 -11.22 25.54
C ALA A 17 -2.66 -12.29 24.46
N VAL A 18 -3.52 -13.30 24.56
CA VAL A 18 -3.55 -14.43 23.63
C VAL A 18 -4.94 -14.61 23.04
N THR A 19 -4.99 -15.10 21.81
CA THR A 19 -6.22 -15.52 21.16
C THR A 19 -6.21 -17.04 20.96
N PRO A 20 -7.39 -17.69 20.80
CA PRO A 20 -7.44 -19.12 20.53
C PRO A 20 -6.63 -19.52 19.29
N PRO A 21 -5.99 -20.70 19.28
CA PRO A 21 -5.20 -21.15 18.13
C PRO A 21 -6.12 -21.46 16.94
N ARG A 22 -5.62 -21.22 15.73
CA ARG A 22 -6.28 -21.56 14.46
C ARG A 22 -5.32 -22.27 13.52
N ALA A 23 -5.84 -23.21 12.73
CA ALA A 23 -5.13 -23.79 11.59
C ALA A 23 -5.61 -23.07 10.33
N PRO A 24 -4.82 -22.13 9.74
CA PRO A 24 -5.30 -21.30 8.65
C PRO A 24 -5.43 -22.11 7.35
N GLU A 25 -6.49 -21.85 6.59
CA GLU A 25 -6.59 -22.26 5.20
C GLU A 25 -5.81 -21.27 4.34
N LEU A 26 -4.67 -21.72 3.80
CA LEU A 26 -3.75 -20.86 3.07
C LEU A 26 -4.02 -20.92 1.56
N LYS A 27 -3.93 -19.76 0.90
CA LYS A 27 -3.88 -19.60 -0.55
C LYS A 27 -2.62 -18.84 -0.93
N THR A 28 -2.14 -19.02 -2.16
CA THR A 28 -0.97 -18.25 -2.62
C THR A 28 -1.34 -16.78 -2.83
N LEU A 29 -0.36 -15.88 -2.77
CA LEU A 29 -0.59 -14.45 -3.06
C LEU A 29 -1.16 -14.27 -4.48
N GLN A 30 -0.68 -15.06 -5.45
CA GLN A 30 -1.18 -15.03 -6.82
C GLN A 30 -2.66 -15.42 -6.91
N ASP A 31 -3.13 -16.39 -6.12
CA ASP A 31 -4.55 -16.78 -6.13
C ASP A 31 -5.45 -15.73 -5.43
N VAL A 32 -4.89 -14.94 -4.51
CA VAL A 32 -5.64 -13.94 -3.74
C VAL A 32 -5.69 -12.60 -4.46
N VAL A 33 -4.56 -12.14 -4.99
CA VAL A 33 -4.40 -10.82 -5.64
C VAL A 33 -4.58 -10.91 -7.16
N GLY A 34 -4.19 -12.03 -7.76
CA GLY A 34 -4.21 -12.19 -9.22
C GLY A 34 -3.22 -11.29 -9.94
N SER A 35 -3.56 -11.00 -11.20
CA SER A 35 -2.75 -10.24 -12.17
C SER A 35 -3.51 -9.10 -12.85
N SER A 36 -4.68 -8.75 -12.33
CA SER A 36 -5.60 -7.77 -12.94
C SER A 36 -6.05 -6.69 -11.96
N ASP A 37 -6.17 -7.03 -10.69
CA ASP A 37 -6.47 -6.04 -9.66
C ASP A 37 -5.33 -5.03 -9.60
N PRO A 38 -5.61 -3.72 -9.51
CA PRO A 38 -4.57 -2.71 -9.40
C PRO A 38 -3.86 -2.81 -8.06
N VAL A 39 -2.54 -2.92 -8.10
CA VAL A 39 -1.70 -3.08 -6.91
C VAL A 39 -0.75 -1.89 -6.78
N LEU A 40 -0.72 -1.29 -5.59
CA LEU A 40 0.39 -0.41 -5.20
C LEU A 40 1.55 -1.29 -4.73
N VAL A 41 2.52 -1.51 -5.61
CA VAL A 41 3.74 -2.27 -5.27
C VAL A 41 4.81 -1.27 -4.83
N ASP A 42 5.23 -1.35 -3.56
CA ASP A 42 6.27 -0.46 -3.04
C ASP A 42 7.59 -0.68 -3.81
N PHE A 43 8.35 0.39 -4.01
CA PHE A 43 9.51 0.39 -4.92
C PHE A 43 10.56 -0.70 -4.59
N ALA A 44 10.73 -1.02 -3.30
CA ALA A 44 11.72 -1.98 -2.83
C ALA A 44 11.38 -3.44 -3.22
N VAL A 45 10.12 -3.73 -3.51
CA VAL A 45 9.64 -5.09 -3.82
C VAL A 45 9.20 -5.25 -5.27
N GLY A 46 9.26 -4.19 -6.09
CA GLY A 46 8.79 -4.20 -7.48
C GLY A 46 9.36 -5.34 -8.33
N ALA A 47 10.63 -5.67 -8.17
CA ALA A 47 11.27 -6.73 -8.96
C ALA A 47 10.80 -8.16 -8.58
N ALA A 48 10.26 -8.36 -7.36
CA ALA A 48 9.86 -9.67 -6.87
C ALA A 48 8.43 -10.06 -7.28
N PHE A 49 7.62 -9.10 -7.73
CA PHE A 49 6.20 -9.28 -8.06
C PHE A 49 5.89 -8.87 -9.52
N PRO A 50 6.50 -9.53 -10.52
CA PRO A 50 6.40 -9.11 -11.92
C PRO A 50 5.04 -9.39 -12.57
N CYS A 51 4.18 -10.21 -11.95
CA CYS A 51 2.89 -10.61 -12.51
C CYS A 51 1.71 -9.83 -11.95
N GLN A 52 1.91 -9.06 -10.87
CA GLN A 52 0.87 -8.19 -10.32
C GLN A 52 0.74 -6.97 -11.24
N HIS A 53 -0.48 -6.50 -11.49
CA HIS A 53 -0.74 -5.31 -12.28
C HIS A 53 -0.48 -4.06 -11.41
N PRO A 54 0.62 -3.31 -11.62
CA PRO A 54 0.85 -2.08 -10.87
C PRO A 54 -0.26 -1.08 -11.21
N MET A 55 -0.70 -0.29 -10.24
CA MET A 55 -1.69 0.77 -10.50
C MET A 55 -1.22 1.70 -11.62
N ASP A 56 -2.12 2.00 -12.55
CA ASP A 56 -1.81 2.83 -13.73
C ASP A 56 -2.15 4.31 -13.49
N ALA A 57 -1.57 5.19 -14.31
CA ALA A 57 -1.89 6.60 -14.38
C ALA A 57 -2.05 7.03 -15.84
N SER A 58 -3.24 7.51 -16.20
CA SER A 58 -3.55 7.94 -17.57
C SER A 58 -4.20 9.32 -17.57
N ASN A 59 -3.80 10.19 -18.50
CA ASN A 59 -4.34 11.55 -18.64
C ASN A 59 -4.28 12.39 -17.34
N GLY A 60 -3.28 12.14 -16.48
CA GLY A 60 -3.14 12.81 -15.19
C GLY A 60 -4.04 12.28 -14.07
N VAL A 61 -4.74 11.16 -14.29
CA VAL A 61 -5.62 10.51 -13.31
C VAL A 61 -5.07 9.14 -12.94
N ASN A 62 -4.93 8.89 -11.64
CA ASN A 62 -4.45 7.62 -11.10
C ASN A 62 -5.60 6.61 -10.94
N GLN A 63 -5.29 5.34 -11.17
CA GLN A 63 -6.16 4.23 -10.78
C GLN A 63 -6.13 4.05 -9.25
N ILE A 64 -7.27 3.71 -8.65
CA ILE A 64 -7.34 3.41 -7.22
C ILE A 64 -6.85 1.97 -6.98
N PRO A 65 -5.78 1.75 -6.20
CA PRO A 65 -5.29 0.42 -5.90
C PRO A 65 -6.22 -0.34 -4.95
N GLN A 66 -6.37 -1.65 -5.16
CA GLN A 66 -7.12 -2.55 -4.27
C GLN A 66 -6.21 -3.30 -3.30
N TRP A 67 -4.93 -3.41 -3.64
CA TRP A 67 -3.93 -4.10 -2.85
C TRP A 67 -2.67 -3.24 -2.73
N ARG A 68 -1.93 -3.44 -1.64
CA ARG A 68 -0.58 -2.90 -1.49
C ARG A 68 0.37 -3.98 -1.01
N ILE A 69 1.53 -4.09 -1.67
CA ILE A 69 2.60 -5.01 -1.29
C ILE A 69 3.75 -4.17 -0.74
N LEU A 70 4.11 -4.44 0.51
CA LEU A 70 5.17 -3.72 1.23
C LEU A 70 6.36 -4.64 1.49
N PRO A 71 7.59 -4.11 1.57
CA PRO A 71 8.73 -4.83 2.12
C PRO A 71 8.55 -5.07 3.64
N GLU A 72 9.55 -5.71 4.24
CA GLU A 72 9.70 -5.83 5.70
C GLU A 72 9.52 -4.50 6.44
N LEU A 73 9.10 -4.58 7.71
CA LEU A 73 8.62 -3.42 8.48
C LEU A 73 9.64 -2.27 8.56
N SER A 74 10.93 -2.59 8.70
CA SER A 74 12.03 -1.63 8.80
C SER A 74 12.16 -0.80 7.51
N VAL A 75 12.21 -1.46 6.35
CA VAL A 75 12.34 -0.83 5.03
C VAL A 75 11.07 -0.08 4.67
N ALA A 76 9.89 -0.65 4.98
CA ALA A 76 8.62 0.01 4.72
C ALA A 76 8.52 1.36 5.46
N ASN A 77 8.92 1.40 6.74
CA ASN A 77 8.83 2.62 7.55
C ASN A 77 9.95 3.64 7.27
N SER A 78 11.17 3.17 7.01
CA SER A 78 12.31 4.07 6.80
C SER A 78 12.43 4.59 5.37
N GLN A 79 11.97 3.83 4.37
CA GLN A 79 12.17 4.15 2.96
C GLN A 79 10.87 4.27 2.18
N SER A 80 10.00 3.25 2.18
CA SER A 80 8.81 3.28 1.32
C SER A 80 7.83 4.39 1.70
N LYS A 81 7.53 4.54 3.00
CA LYS A 81 6.65 5.60 3.50
C LYS A 81 7.22 7.01 3.38
N THR A 82 8.54 7.16 3.32
CA THR A 82 9.19 8.48 3.25
C THR A 82 9.40 8.90 1.80
N TRP A 83 9.90 8.01 0.95
CA TRP A 83 10.13 8.27 -0.47
C TRP A 83 8.83 8.49 -1.23
N MET A 84 7.81 7.68 -0.94
CA MET A 84 6.51 7.74 -1.63
C MET A 84 5.49 8.62 -0.90
N ALA A 85 5.92 9.40 0.11
CA ALA A 85 5.05 10.18 0.98
C ALA A 85 4.20 11.19 0.20
N THR A 86 2.99 11.42 0.70
CA THR A 86 2.06 12.42 0.16
C THR A 86 2.65 13.83 0.12
N VAL A 87 3.37 14.23 1.18
CA VAL A 87 4.03 15.56 1.26
C VAL A 87 5.11 15.77 0.20
N ASN A 88 5.63 14.70 -0.41
CA ASN A 88 6.64 14.73 -1.45
C ASN A 88 6.04 14.47 -2.85
N GLY A 89 4.70 14.43 -2.98
CA GLY A 89 4.01 14.13 -4.24
C GLY A 89 4.07 12.67 -4.67
N GLY A 90 4.36 11.75 -3.74
CA GLY A 90 4.48 10.33 -4.03
C GLY A 90 3.15 9.60 -4.20
N LEU A 91 3.22 8.34 -4.65
CA LEU A 91 2.02 7.55 -4.98
C LEU A 91 1.11 7.24 -3.79
N LEU A 92 1.58 7.41 -2.55
CA LEU A 92 0.74 7.21 -1.37
C LEU A 92 -0.43 8.19 -1.29
N THR A 93 -0.35 9.35 -1.96
CA THR A 93 -1.45 10.33 -1.99
C THR A 93 -2.77 9.70 -2.42
N THR A 94 -2.75 8.85 -3.45
CA THR A 94 -4.00 8.23 -3.96
C THR A 94 -4.55 7.21 -2.97
N ALA A 95 -3.69 6.34 -2.45
CA ALA A 95 -4.10 5.28 -1.54
C ALA A 95 -4.56 5.83 -0.17
N GLU A 96 -3.80 6.75 0.41
CA GLU A 96 -4.08 7.32 1.74
C GLU A 96 -5.32 8.23 1.73
N ALA A 97 -5.56 8.97 0.65
CA ALA A 97 -6.70 9.88 0.57
C ALA A 97 -8.03 9.17 0.27
N LEU A 98 -8.01 8.02 -0.41
CA LEU A 98 -9.22 7.40 -0.98
C LEU A 98 -9.53 6.01 -0.42
N THR A 99 -8.63 5.39 0.35
CA THR A 99 -8.81 4.01 0.83
C THR A 99 -8.48 3.85 2.31
N THR A 100 -9.02 2.79 2.92
CA THR A 100 -8.64 2.30 4.25
C THR A 100 -7.84 0.99 4.11
N PRO A 101 -6.61 0.90 4.65
CA PRO A 101 -5.81 -0.31 4.60
C PRO A 101 -6.22 -1.32 5.67
N SER A 102 -6.19 -2.60 5.32
CA SER A 102 -6.33 -3.75 6.23
C SER A 102 -5.19 -4.75 5.99
N THR A 103 -4.37 -5.00 7.00
CA THR A 103 -3.22 -5.92 6.89
C THR A 103 -3.66 -7.37 6.89
N MET A 104 -3.19 -8.14 5.91
CA MET A 104 -3.45 -9.56 5.77
C MET A 104 -2.40 -10.40 6.51
N ALA A 105 -2.80 -11.54 7.07
CA ALA A 105 -1.88 -12.51 7.66
C ALA A 105 -1.22 -13.34 6.56
N THR A 106 0.07 -13.08 6.31
CA THR A 106 0.83 -13.70 5.22
C THR A 106 2.09 -14.40 5.73
N TYR A 107 2.51 -15.47 5.05
CA TYR A 107 3.64 -16.29 5.45
C TYR A 107 4.50 -16.64 4.23
N LEU A 108 5.81 -16.77 4.44
CA LEU A 108 6.71 -17.29 3.42
C LEU A 108 6.74 -18.82 3.46
N LYS A 109 6.55 -19.46 2.30
CA LYS A 109 6.50 -20.92 2.20
C LYS A 109 7.82 -21.54 2.65
N ASN A 110 7.77 -22.42 3.64
CA ASN A 110 8.91 -23.16 4.21
C ASN A 110 9.97 -22.30 4.92
N ASP A 111 9.72 -21.02 5.18
CA ASP A 111 10.62 -20.15 5.96
C ASP A 111 9.81 -19.32 6.96
N TRP A 112 9.49 -19.95 8.09
CA TRP A 112 8.58 -19.41 9.12
C TRP A 112 9.18 -18.28 9.97
N TYR A 113 10.49 -18.08 9.89
CA TYR A 113 11.21 -17.06 10.67
C TYR A 113 11.48 -15.79 9.87
N ARG A 114 11.14 -15.78 8.58
CA ARG A 114 11.40 -14.66 7.68
C ARG A 114 10.25 -13.67 7.67
N ASP A 115 10.55 -12.42 8.00
CA ASP A 115 9.73 -11.29 7.56
C ASP A 115 10.05 -11.01 6.09
N TRP A 116 9.12 -11.34 5.20
CA TRP A 116 9.25 -11.04 3.77
C TRP A 116 8.67 -9.66 3.43
N GLY A 117 7.90 -9.08 4.35
CA GLY A 117 7.03 -7.94 4.12
C GLY A 117 5.57 -8.21 4.46
N SER A 118 4.68 -7.43 3.86
CA SER A 118 3.25 -7.51 4.15
C SER A 118 2.37 -7.22 2.95
N LEU A 119 1.16 -7.77 3.00
CA LEU A 119 0.09 -7.49 2.06
C LEU A 119 -1.01 -6.72 2.79
N GLN A 120 -1.46 -5.62 2.19
CA GLN A 120 -2.63 -4.88 2.65
C GLN A 120 -3.73 -4.92 1.60
N ARG A 121 -4.97 -5.13 2.05
CA ARG A 121 -6.17 -4.86 1.26
C ARG A 121 -6.53 -3.38 1.44
N LEU A 122 -6.77 -2.68 0.34
CA LEU A 122 -7.20 -1.29 0.32
C LEU A 122 -8.68 -1.23 -0.04
N SER A 123 -9.51 -0.82 0.93
CA SER A 123 -10.96 -0.68 0.73
C SER A 123 -11.31 0.78 0.47
N PRO A 124 -12.02 1.13 -0.62
CA PRO A 124 -12.41 2.51 -0.89
C PRO A 124 -13.21 3.13 0.26
N LEU A 125 -12.94 4.40 0.58
CA LEU A 125 -13.70 5.15 1.59
C LEU A 125 -15.15 5.37 1.18
N VAL A 126 -15.40 5.53 -0.13
CA VAL A 126 -16.73 5.65 -0.72
C VAL A 126 -16.89 4.52 -1.76
N PRO A 127 -17.49 3.37 -1.38
CA PRO A 127 -17.54 2.19 -2.23
C PRO A 127 -18.30 2.36 -3.54
N ASP A 128 -19.35 3.21 -3.53
CA ASP A 128 -20.22 3.41 -4.69
C ASP A 128 -19.73 4.54 -5.62
N ALA A 129 -18.55 5.11 -5.35
CA ALA A 129 -17.96 6.12 -6.21
C ALA A 129 -17.54 5.49 -7.55
N VAL A 130 -17.87 6.18 -8.65
CA VAL A 130 -17.53 5.73 -10.01
C VAL A 130 -16.39 6.55 -10.60
N PRO A 131 -15.54 5.97 -11.48
CA PRO A 131 -14.52 6.74 -12.19
C PRO A 131 -15.12 7.88 -13.01
N ALA A 132 -14.42 9.02 -13.05
CA ALA A 132 -14.83 10.16 -13.87
C ALA A 132 -14.61 9.89 -15.36
N ALA A 133 -15.51 10.41 -16.20
CA ALA A 133 -15.33 10.43 -17.65
C ALA A 133 -14.41 11.61 -18.04
N VAL A 134 -13.16 11.32 -18.41
CA VAL A 134 -12.17 12.33 -18.77
C VAL A 134 -12.35 12.73 -20.24
N SER A 135 -12.62 14.02 -20.48
CA SER A 135 -12.61 14.59 -21.84
C SER A 135 -11.20 15.03 -22.20
N THR A 136 -10.67 14.52 -23.31
CA THR A 136 -9.33 14.86 -23.80
C THR A 136 -9.41 15.67 -25.09
N GLY A 137 -8.33 16.39 -25.39
CA GLY A 137 -8.21 17.20 -26.61
C GLY A 137 -6.75 17.49 -26.91
N THR A 138 -6.50 18.09 -28.07
CA THR A 138 -5.14 18.41 -28.51
C THR A 138 -5.02 19.92 -28.73
N SER A 139 -3.85 20.48 -28.39
CA SER A 139 -3.55 21.88 -28.69
C SER A 139 -2.09 22.04 -29.08
N THR A 140 -1.83 22.94 -30.03
CA THR A 140 -0.46 23.34 -30.39
C THR A 140 0.00 24.46 -29.48
N ARG A 141 1.20 24.34 -28.92
CA ARG A 141 1.83 25.30 -28.02
C ARG A 141 3.26 25.58 -28.46
N TRP A 142 3.76 26.77 -28.14
CA TRP A 142 5.17 27.10 -28.31
C TRP A 142 6.03 26.38 -27.26
N GLY A 143 7.28 26.05 -27.60
CA GLY A 143 8.20 25.34 -26.69
C GLY A 143 8.58 26.12 -25.42
N TRP A 144 8.32 27.43 -25.39
CA TRP A 144 8.50 28.30 -24.22
C TRP A 144 7.18 28.63 -23.49
N SER A 145 6.07 28.01 -23.89
CA SER A 145 4.78 28.21 -23.21
C SER A 145 4.83 27.57 -21.82
N ARG A 146 4.53 28.36 -20.78
CA ARG A 146 4.40 27.90 -19.40
C ARG A 146 3.09 28.45 -18.81
N PRO A 147 2.05 27.61 -18.60
CA PRO A 147 0.73 28.07 -18.14
C PRO A 147 0.67 28.41 -16.65
N GLY A 148 1.76 28.19 -15.90
CA GLY A 148 1.84 28.43 -14.45
C GLY A 148 2.91 27.55 -13.80
N ALA A 149 3.11 27.72 -12.49
CA ALA A 149 3.86 26.76 -11.68
C ALA A 149 2.93 25.61 -11.23
N MET A 150 3.49 24.41 -11.04
CA MET A 150 2.79 23.36 -10.30
C MET A 150 2.90 23.63 -8.81
N GLN A 151 1.86 23.28 -8.04
CA GLN A 151 1.93 23.29 -6.59
C GLN A 151 2.81 22.12 -6.13
N VAL A 152 4.00 22.42 -5.61
CA VAL A 152 4.99 21.42 -5.15
C VAL A 152 5.35 21.58 -3.68
N VAL A 153 4.72 22.54 -2.99
CA VAL A 153 4.87 22.77 -1.56
C VAL A 153 3.50 22.62 -0.88
N PRO A 154 3.44 22.03 0.33
CA PRO A 154 2.19 21.83 1.04
C PRO A 154 1.59 23.14 1.60
N GLU A 155 2.43 24.13 1.90
CA GLU A 155 2.07 25.44 2.42
C GLU A 155 2.94 26.51 1.72
N ASP A 156 2.43 27.73 1.57
CA ASP A 156 3.23 28.87 1.12
C ASP A 156 4.05 29.38 2.33
N ASP A 157 5.36 29.59 2.14
CA ASP A 157 6.20 30.22 3.16
C ASP A 157 5.77 31.70 3.33
N GLU A 158 4.85 31.97 4.27
CA GLU A 158 4.61 33.31 4.85
C GLU A 158 5.46 33.54 6.11
#